data_AF-A0A959T3R9-F1
#
_entry.id   AF-A0A959T3R9-F1
#
_cell.length_a   1.000
_cell.length_b   1.000
_cell.length_c   1.000
_cell.angle_alpha   90.00
_cell.angle_beta   90.00
_cell.angle_gamma   90.00
#
_symmetry.space_group_name_H-M   'P 1'
#
loop_
_entity.id
_entity.type
_entity.pdbx_description
1 polymer ?
#
loop_
_entity_poly.entity_id
_entity_poly.type
_entity_poly.pdbx_seq_one_letter_code
_entity_poly.pdbx_strand_id
1 'polypeptide(L)'
;MKNIQNLTIRAYSTGDLDYVVVGGNCVFTGKFYSIILEEREYDRLLKGEYVQDVVPHLHPLEREFLVSGISPEGLSVYITNTYAEGSSYDTIDRVRRDDYIIFIEHLRKNGIDRLYHFTDESNIESIKEKGGIFSNRFLFEQNVSPTYASSEMSRIIDLARGYDDYVRLSFLDNHPMMWQAAKERGIKPAIIEVSTQIIEYADTLFTIENAARSGVNIEGTIEQVRRIRFDCISEIPSTLDDRRYRQAEVLVRRAIPLKYILGIRTV
;
A
#
# COMPACT_ATOMS: atom_id res chain seq x y z
N MET A 1 12.88 14.47 10.61
CA MET A 1 11.67 13.89 11.25
C MET A 1 11.07 14.93 12.20
N LYS A 2 9.79 15.29 12.08
CA LYS A 2 9.18 16.39 12.86
C LYS A 2 8.61 15.98 14.24
N ASN A 3 8.46 14.69 14.54
CA ASN A 3 7.73 14.25 15.75
C ASN A 3 8.61 13.74 16.90
N ILE A 4 9.81 13.19 16.67
CA ILE A 4 10.67 12.73 17.77
C ILE A 4 11.10 13.88 18.70
N GLN A 5 11.13 15.11 18.17
CA GLN A 5 11.40 16.34 18.91
C GLN A 5 10.28 16.73 19.90
N ASN A 6 9.07 16.18 19.74
CA ASN A 6 7.93 16.43 20.62
C ASN A 6 7.74 15.35 21.70
N LEU A 7 8.64 14.36 21.76
CA LEU A 7 8.64 13.33 22.79
C LEU A 7 9.45 13.77 24.01
N THR A 8 9.03 13.34 25.19
CA THR A 8 9.76 13.54 26.45
C THR A 8 11.03 12.69 26.45
N ILE A 9 12.19 13.33 26.66
CA ILE A 9 13.48 12.65 26.63
C ILE A 9 14.08 12.60 28.03
N ARG A 10 14.58 11.43 28.44
CA ARG A 10 15.42 11.25 29.63
C ARG A 10 16.69 10.49 29.27
N ALA A 11 17.84 11.12 29.47
CA ALA A 11 19.15 10.52 29.21
C ALA A 11 19.66 9.78 30.46
N TYR A 12 20.28 8.63 30.25
CA TYR A 12 20.88 7.79 31.30
C TYR A 12 22.25 7.28 30.82
N SER A 13 23.28 7.45 31.64
CA SER A 13 24.63 6.96 31.35
C SER A 13 24.95 5.75 32.21
N THR A 14 25.46 4.69 31.57
CA THR A 14 26.12 3.57 32.25
C THR A 14 27.54 3.55 31.73
N GLY A 15 28.56 3.36 32.58
CA GLY A 15 29.97 3.66 32.26
C GLY A 15 30.59 3.04 31.01
N ASP A 16 29.90 2.13 30.30
CA ASP A 16 30.34 1.55 29.02
C ASP A 16 29.45 1.92 27.81
N LEU A 17 28.20 2.37 28.00
CA LEU A 17 27.25 2.74 26.93
C LEU A 17 26.27 3.82 27.41
N ASP A 18 26.09 4.87 26.59
CA ASP A 18 25.13 5.95 26.81
C ASP A 18 23.80 5.66 26.11
N TYR A 19 22.70 5.70 26.88
CA TYR A 19 21.35 5.41 26.39
C TYR A 19 20.40 6.58 26.62
N VAL A 20 19.45 6.71 25.71
CA VAL A 20 18.38 7.71 25.76
C VAL A 20 17.04 7.00 25.82
N VAL A 21 16.24 7.31 26.84
CA VAL A 21 14.84 6.91 26.88
C VAL A 21 14.02 7.98 26.17
N VAL A 22 13.46 7.61 25.02
CA VAL A 22 12.56 8.43 24.23
C VAL A 22 11.13 8.00 24.56
N GLY A 23 10.38 8.84 25.26
CA GLY A 23 9.04 8.49 25.71
C GLY A 23 8.03 9.62 25.54
N GLY A 24 6.76 9.27 25.43
CA GLY A 24 5.70 10.25 25.25
C GLY A 24 4.33 9.62 25.40
N ASN A 25 3.33 10.46 25.60
CA ASN A 25 1.95 9.99 25.55
C ASN A 25 1.62 9.64 24.10
N CYS A 26 1.13 8.43 23.89
CA CYS A 26 0.62 7.99 22.61
C CYS A 26 -0.43 8.98 22.11
N VAL A 27 -0.28 9.46 20.88
CA VAL A 27 -1.19 10.46 20.29
C VAL A 27 -2.63 9.96 20.16
N PHE A 28 -2.82 8.64 20.19
CA PHE A 28 -4.12 8.00 20.07
C PHE A 28 -4.74 7.61 21.43
N THR A 29 -4.01 6.87 22.27
CA THR A 29 -4.55 6.38 23.55
C THR A 29 -4.29 7.32 24.72
N GLY A 30 -3.43 8.32 24.57
CA GLY A 30 -2.95 9.18 25.66
C GLY A 30 -2.07 8.47 26.69
N LYS A 31 -1.87 7.15 26.57
CA LYS A 31 -1.03 6.35 27.48
C LYS A 31 0.45 6.58 27.17
N PHE A 32 1.27 6.69 28.22
CA PHE A 32 2.71 6.84 28.08
C PHE A 32 3.33 5.56 27.50
N TYR A 33 4.20 5.72 26.51
CA TYR A 33 5.02 4.65 25.94
C TYR A 33 6.44 5.18 25.75
N SER A 34 7.43 4.30 25.83
CA SER A 34 8.83 4.70 25.70
C SER A 34 9.68 3.61 25.08
N ILE A 35 10.74 4.05 24.40
CA ILE A 35 11.73 3.22 23.74
C ILE A 35 13.10 3.62 24.27
N ILE A 36 13.98 2.63 24.45
CA ILE A 36 15.38 2.84 24.80
C ILE A 36 16.19 2.82 23.51
N LEU A 37 16.98 3.85 23.29
CA LEU A 37 17.90 3.99 22.16
C LEU A 37 19.32 4.16 22.68
N GLU A 38 20.31 3.75 21.90
CA GLU A 38 21.66 4.25 22.13
C GLU A 38 21.73 5.75 21.79
N GLU A 39 22.58 6.51 22.47
CA GLU A 39 22.71 7.97 22.23
C GLU A 39 23.06 8.27 20.76
N ARG A 40 23.94 7.47 20.15
CA ARG A 40 24.30 7.60 18.73
C ARG A 40 23.11 7.39 17.79
N GLU A 41 22.17 6.52 18.15
CA GLU A 41 20.98 6.25 17.35
C GLU A 41 20.02 7.44 17.45
N TYR A 42 19.81 7.92 18.67
CA TYR A 42 19.02 9.12 18.91
C TYR A 42 19.54 10.34 18.14
N ASP A 43 20.85 10.59 18.15
CA ASP A 43 21.47 11.70 17.41
C ASP A 43 21.27 11.61 15.89
N ARG A 44 21.37 10.40 15.34
CA ARG A 44 21.14 10.15 13.91
C ARG A 44 19.68 10.38 13.53
N LEU A 45 18.73 9.97 14.39
CA LEU A 45 17.31 10.27 14.20
C LEU A 45 17.03 11.78 14.25
N LEU A 46 17.69 12.53 15.16
CA LEU A 46 17.57 13.99 15.22
C LEU A 46 18.11 14.69 13.97
N LYS A 47 19.17 14.15 13.36
CA LYS A 47 19.71 14.61 12.07
C LYS A 47 18.81 14.27 10.88
N GLY A 48 17.74 13.50 11.10
CA GLY A 48 16.73 13.17 10.12
C GLY A 48 17.06 11.95 9.27
N GLU A 49 18.01 11.11 9.70
CA GLU A 49 18.23 9.80 9.09
C GLU A 49 17.00 8.89 9.24
N TYR A 50 16.84 7.93 8.34
CA TYR A 50 15.66 7.06 8.31
C TYR A 50 15.64 6.08 9.49
N VAL A 51 14.48 5.91 10.12
CA VAL A 51 14.34 5.15 11.37
C VAL A 51 14.75 3.69 11.19
N GLN A 52 14.47 3.08 10.04
CA GLN A 52 14.85 1.70 9.75
C GLN A 52 16.36 1.51 9.55
N ASP A 53 17.09 2.55 9.15
CA ASP A 53 18.55 2.50 8.95
C ASP A 53 19.30 2.78 10.25
N VAL A 54 18.68 3.54 11.15
CA VAL A 54 19.25 3.91 12.44
C VAL A 54 18.99 2.84 13.49
N VAL A 55 17.76 2.31 13.55
CA VAL A 55 17.31 1.32 14.54
C VAL A 55 16.66 0.10 13.88
N PRO A 56 17.40 -0.66 13.03
CA PRO A 56 16.88 -1.83 12.34
C PRO A 56 16.45 -2.95 13.30
N HIS A 57 17.01 -2.95 14.51
CA HIS A 57 16.78 -3.95 15.54
C HIS A 57 15.45 -3.77 16.28
N LEU A 58 14.84 -2.58 16.23
CA LEU A 58 13.53 -2.34 16.85
C LEU A 58 12.39 -2.96 16.06
N HIS A 59 11.35 -3.38 16.77
CA HIS A 59 10.16 -3.90 16.12
C HIS A 59 9.50 -2.80 15.27
N PRO A 60 8.89 -3.11 14.10
CA PRO A 60 8.26 -2.11 13.25
C PRO A 60 7.27 -1.17 13.98
N LEU A 61 6.51 -1.70 14.95
CA LEU A 61 5.58 -0.92 15.77
C LEU A 61 6.27 0.06 16.72
N GLU A 62 7.49 -0.25 17.15
CA GLU A 62 8.30 0.64 17.98
C GLU A 62 8.91 1.75 17.12
N ARG A 63 9.35 1.42 15.90
CA ARG A 63 9.79 2.42 14.93
C ARG A 63 8.66 3.40 14.56
N GLU A 64 7.43 2.90 14.46
CA GLU A 64 6.25 3.74 14.23
C GLU A 64 6.05 4.76 15.36
N PHE A 65 6.23 4.37 16.62
CA PHE A 65 6.14 5.30 17.75
C PHE A 65 7.17 6.44 17.65
N LEU A 66 8.39 6.17 17.19
CA LEU A 66 9.43 7.19 16.98
C LEU A 66 9.08 8.18 15.84
N VAL A 67 8.22 7.77 14.90
CA VAL A 67 7.85 8.55 13.71
C VAL A 67 6.54 9.33 13.90
N SER A 68 5.51 8.69 14.45
CA SER A 68 4.15 9.24 14.54
C SER A 68 3.69 9.51 15.97
N GLY A 69 4.38 8.98 16.98
CA GLY A 69 3.93 9.02 18.36
C GLY A 69 2.77 8.06 18.66
N ILE A 70 2.43 7.13 17.75
CA ILE A 70 1.43 6.08 17.99
C ILE A 70 2.14 4.87 18.61
N SER A 71 1.79 4.51 19.83
CA SER A 71 2.35 3.32 20.49
C SER A 71 1.80 2.02 19.89
N PRO A 72 2.46 0.86 20.08
CA PRO A 72 1.94 -0.42 19.64
C PRO A 72 0.52 -0.71 20.15
N GLU A 73 0.24 -0.38 21.42
CA GLU A 73 -1.10 -0.47 21.99
C GLU A 73 -2.06 0.54 21.34
N GLY A 74 -1.60 1.76 21.08
CA GLY A 74 -2.41 2.77 20.40
C GLY A 74 -2.84 2.35 19.01
N LEU A 75 -1.96 1.68 18.27
CA LEU A 75 -2.28 1.12 16.98
C LEU A 75 -3.29 -0.03 17.11
N SER A 76 -3.12 -0.91 18.11
CA SER A 76 -4.07 -1.98 18.42
C SER A 76 -5.48 -1.43 18.72
N VAL A 77 -5.58 -0.39 19.56
CA VAL A 77 -6.87 0.24 19.90
C VAL A 77 -7.48 1.00 18.72
N TYR A 78 -6.65 1.68 17.91
CA TYR A 78 -7.11 2.32 16.66
C TYR A 78 -7.73 1.27 15.73
N ILE A 79 -7.07 0.12 15.59
CA ILE A 79 -7.55 -0.99 14.78
C ILE A 79 -8.85 -1.58 15.38
N THR A 80 -8.90 -1.87 16.68
CA THR A 80 -10.11 -2.46 17.29
C THR A 80 -11.31 -1.52 17.24
N ASN A 81 -11.14 -0.21 17.50
CA ASN A 81 -12.25 0.74 17.49
C ASN A 81 -12.74 1.09 16.07
N THR A 82 -11.89 0.94 15.06
CA THR A 82 -12.31 1.16 13.66
C THR A 82 -13.09 -0.05 13.10
N TYR A 83 -12.94 -1.25 13.67
CA TYR A 83 -13.44 -2.50 13.07
C TYR A 83 -14.18 -3.44 14.03
N ALA A 84 -14.73 -2.92 15.14
CA ALA A 84 -15.51 -3.70 16.11
C ALA A 84 -16.87 -4.22 15.58
N GLU A 85 -17.28 -3.93 14.35
CA GLU A 85 -18.46 -4.53 13.73
C GLU A 85 -18.04 -5.58 12.69
N GLY A 86 -18.11 -6.84 13.11
CA GLY A 86 -17.91 -7.99 12.25
C GLY A 86 -18.94 -8.01 11.11
N SER A 87 -18.49 -7.65 9.91
CA SER A 87 -19.29 -7.79 8.69
C SER A 87 -18.58 -8.74 7.74
N SER A 88 -19.33 -9.71 7.22
CA SER A 88 -19.05 -10.41 5.96
C SER A 88 -18.34 -9.47 4.97
N TYR A 89 -17.22 -9.90 4.37
CA TYR A 89 -16.45 -9.06 3.43
C TYR A 89 -17.22 -8.64 2.17
N ASP A 90 -18.45 -9.13 2.01
CA ASP A 90 -19.39 -8.77 0.95
C ASP A 90 -20.24 -7.51 1.25
N THR A 91 -20.16 -6.94 2.47
CA THR A 91 -20.98 -5.79 2.94
C THR A 91 -20.21 -4.52 3.25
N ILE A 92 -19.00 -4.31 2.69
CA ILE A 92 -18.60 -2.92 2.49
C ILE A 92 -19.56 -2.38 1.43
N ASP A 93 -20.66 -1.75 1.87
CA ASP A 93 -21.56 -0.95 1.04
C ASP A 93 -20.75 0.19 0.44
N ARG A 94 -19.95 -0.16 -0.57
CA ARG A 94 -19.13 0.79 -1.29
C ARG A 94 -20.09 1.61 -2.10
N VAL A 95 -20.12 2.88 -1.76
CA VAL A 95 -20.88 3.89 -2.49
C VAL A 95 -20.43 3.82 -3.94
N ARG A 96 -21.37 3.50 -4.83
CA ARG A 96 -21.14 3.60 -6.26
C ARG A 96 -21.07 5.09 -6.60
N ARG A 97 -20.11 5.48 -7.44
CA ARG A 97 -20.06 6.84 -7.99
C ARG A 97 -21.27 7.07 -8.91
N ASP A 98 -21.88 8.24 -8.85
CA ASP A 98 -23.07 8.56 -9.67
C ASP A 98 -22.74 8.60 -11.17
N ASP A 99 -21.50 8.94 -11.51
CA ASP A 99 -20.99 9.11 -12.87
C ASP A 99 -20.32 7.85 -13.44
N TYR A 100 -20.54 6.68 -12.83
CA TYR A 100 -19.81 5.43 -13.16
C TYR A 100 -19.93 5.05 -14.64
N ILE A 101 -21.07 5.36 -15.28
CA ILE A 101 -21.31 5.08 -16.70
C ILE A 101 -20.23 5.76 -17.56
N ILE A 102 -19.83 6.99 -17.22
CA ILE A 102 -18.84 7.76 -17.96
C ILE A 102 -17.47 7.06 -17.91
N PHE A 103 -17.10 6.51 -16.75
CA PHE A 103 -15.86 5.75 -16.58
C PHE A 103 -15.86 4.47 -17.42
N ILE A 104 -16.92 3.67 -17.30
CA ILE A 104 -17.05 2.39 -18.01
C ILE A 104 -17.07 2.61 -19.53
N GLU A 105 -17.80 3.62 -20.02
CA GLU A 105 -17.80 3.96 -21.43
C GLU A 105 -16.44 4.43 -21.92
N HIS A 106 -15.71 5.21 -21.11
CA HIS A 106 -14.38 5.67 -21.48
C HIS A 106 -13.38 4.53 -21.58
N LEU A 107 -13.38 3.59 -20.63
CA LEU A 107 -12.55 2.38 -20.72
C LEU A 107 -12.91 1.54 -21.94
N ARG A 108 -14.20 1.29 -22.17
CA ARG A 108 -14.68 0.52 -23.33
C ARG A 108 -14.26 1.14 -24.67
N LYS A 109 -14.37 2.47 -24.81
CA LYS A 109 -13.95 3.21 -26.03
C LYS A 109 -12.45 3.08 -26.30
N ASN A 110 -11.64 2.88 -25.26
CA ASN A 110 -10.20 2.67 -25.36
C ASN A 110 -9.80 1.18 -25.38
N GLY A 111 -10.76 0.26 -25.57
CA GLY A 111 -10.46 -1.18 -25.65
C GLY A 111 -10.09 -1.83 -24.32
N ILE A 112 -10.37 -1.17 -23.18
CA ILE A 112 -10.13 -1.71 -21.84
C ILE A 112 -11.39 -2.40 -21.34
N ASP A 113 -11.38 -3.73 -21.33
CA ASP A 113 -12.47 -4.56 -20.81
C ASP A 113 -12.12 -5.24 -19.47
N ARG A 114 -10.84 -5.31 -19.12
CA ARG A 114 -10.28 -5.97 -17.93
C ARG A 114 -9.21 -5.13 -17.26
N LEU A 115 -9.03 -5.40 -15.97
CA LEU A 115 -7.90 -4.96 -15.17
C LEU A 115 -7.13 -6.19 -14.68
N TYR A 116 -5.90 -5.99 -14.24
CA TYR A 116 -5.00 -7.10 -13.90
C TYR A 116 -4.30 -6.87 -12.56
N HIS A 117 -4.25 -7.91 -11.74
CA HIS A 117 -3.38 -7.97 -10.57
C HIS A 117 -2.35 -9.06 -10.82
N PHE A 118 -1.08 -8.81 -10.54
CA PHE A 118 -0.07 -9.86 -10.53
C PHE A 118 0.40 -10.12 -9.09
N THR A 119 0.60 -11.39 -8.79
CA THR A 119 0.99 -11.90 -7.48
C THR A 119 1.93 -13.09 -7.67
N ASP A 120 2.47 -13.62 -6.58
CA ASP A 120 3.07 -14.95 -6.58
C ASP A 120 1.99 -16.05 -6.60
N GLU A 121 2.27 -17.17 -7.27
CA GLU A 121 1.38 -18.34 -7.38
C GLU A 121 0.96 -18.91 -6.01
N SER A 122 1.83 -18.83 -5.00
CA SER A 122 1.55 -19.35 -3.66
C SER A 122 0.42 -18.61 -2.95
N ASN A 123 0.10 -17.37 -3.37
CA ASN A 123 -0.99 -16.59 -2.78
C ASN A 123 -2.38 -16.99 -3.28
N ILE A 124 -2.49 -17.77 -4.37
CA ILE A 124 -3.77 -18.01 -5.05
C ILE A 124 -4.76 -18.79 -4.16
N GLU A 125 -4.29 -19.76 -3.39
CA GLU A 125 -5.15 -20.52 -2.47
C GLU A 125 -5.73 -19.61 -1.39
N SER A 126 -4.88 -18.81 -0.73
CA SER A 126 -5.32 -17.86 0.31
C SER A 126 -6.31 -16.81 -0.21
N ILE A 127 -6.12 -16.32 -1.44
CA ILE A 127 -7.06 -15.39 -2.10
C ILE A 127 -8.45 -16.03 -2.26
N LYS A 128 -8.50 -17.31 -2.66
CA LYS A 128 -9.77 -18.05 -2.80
C LYS A 128 -10.42 -18.29 -1.43
N GLU A 129 -9.66 -18.77 -0.46
CA GLU A 129 -10.15 -19.07 0.90
C GLU A 129 -10.70 -17.83 1.62
N LYS A 130 -10.03 -16.67 1.45
CA LYS A 130 -10.42 -15.41 2.09
C LYS A 130 -11.47 -14.63 1.31
N GLY A 131 -11.87 -15.08 0.13
CA GLY A 131 -12.95 -14.46 -0.63
C GLY A 131 -12.56 -13.25 -1.48
N GLY A 132 -11.26 -13.02 -1.73
CA GLY A 132 -10.80 -11.93 -2.60
C GLY A 132 -9.33 -11.56 -2.47
N ILE A 133 -8.93 -10.52 -3.20
CA ILE A 133 -7.62 -9.86 -3.05
C ILE A 133 -7.78 -8.74 -2.03
N PHE A 134 -6.81 -8.58 -1.11
CA PHE A 134 -6.89 -7.58 -0.06
C PHE A 134 -5.67 -6.65 -0.04
N SER A 135 -5.86 -5.45 0.48
CA SER A 135 -4.81 -4.44 0.66
C SER A 135 -3.75 -4.93 1.66
N ASN A 136 -2.54 -4.36 1.58
CA ASN A 136 -1.47 -4.73 2.50
C ASN A 136 -1.86 -4.43 3.95
N ARG A 137 -2.53 -3.29 4.17
CA ARG A 137 -3.06 -2.92 5.50
C ARG A 137 -4.01 -3.99 6.02
N PHE A 138 -4.96 -4.42 5.21
CA PHE A 138 -5.93 -5.41 5.63
C PHE A 138 -5.27 -6.78 5.90
N LEU A 139 -4.34 -7.22 5.04
CA LEU A 139 -3.62 -8.47 5.27
C LEU A 139 -2.81 -8.42 6.57
N PHE A 140 -2.17 -7.29 6.86
CA PHE A 140 -1.51 -7.05 8.14
C PHE A 140 -2.48 -7.10 9.33
N GLU A 141 -3.63 -6.43 9.23
CA GLU A 141 -4.70 -6.46 10.26
C GLU A 141 -5.21 -7.89 10.52
N GLN A 142 -5.12 -8.79 9.53
CA GLN A 142 -5.53 -10.19 9.64
C GLN A 142 -4.38 -11.17 9.97
N ASN A 143 -3.17 -10.67 10.28
CA ASN A 143 -1.95 -11.48 10.48
C ASN A 143 -1.64 -12.43 9.30
N VAL A 144 -1.90 -11.97 8.07
CA VAL A 144 -1.62 -12.71 6.84
C VAL A 144 -0.38 -12.11 6.19
N SER A 145 0.62 -12.94 5.95
CA SER A 145 1.85 -12.54 5.26
C SER A 145 1.89 -13.20 3.88
N PRO A 146 1.47 -12.50 2.79
CA PRO A 146 1.57 -13.03 1.44
C PRO A 146 3.02 -13.01 0.94
N THR A 147 3.30 -13.78 -0.10
CA THR A 147 4.53 -13.61 -0.90
C THR A 147 4.41 -12.32 -1.72
N TYR A 148 5.14 -11.28 -1.36
CA TYR A 148 4.99 -9.96 -1.97
C TYR A 148 5.69 -9.85 -3.34
N ALA A 149 4.93 -9.40 -4.34
CA ALA A 149 5.50 -8.96 -5.62
C ALA A 149 6.12 -7.54 -5.54
N SER A 150 5.59 -6.69 -4.66
CA SER A 150 6.09 -5.33 -4.41
C SER A 150 7.41 -5.32 -3.64
N SER A 151 8.19 -4.25 -3.81
CA SER A 151 9.35 -3.99 -2.95
C SER A 151 8.90 -3.48 -1.57
N GLU A 152 9.74 -3.68 -0.56
CA GLU A 152 9.51 -3.10 0.78
C GLU A 152 9.41 -1.58 0.73
N MET A 153 10.30 -0.93 -0.01
CA MET A 153 10.27 0.52 -0.21
C MET A 153 8.94 1.00 -0.81
N SER A 154 8.37 0.27 -1.78
CA SER A 154 7.05 0.61 -2.34
C SER A 154 5.97 0.58 -1.26
N ARG A 155 5.98 -0.42 -0.37
CA ARG A 155 5.00 -0.54 0.72
C ARG A 155 5.17 0.55 1.78
N ILE A 156 6.40 0.96 2.07
CA ILE A 156 6.68 2.09 2.97
C ILE A 156 6.15 3.40 2.37
N ILE A 157 6.36 3.62 1.07
CA ILE A 157 5.83 4.79 0.36
C ILE A 157 4.31 4.82 0.42
N ASP A 158 3.65 3.67 0.25
CA ASP A 158 2.18 3.58 0.34
C ASP A 158 1.67 3.97 1.72
N LEU A 159 2.27 3.41 2.76
CA LEU A 159 1.93 3.73 4.14
C LEU A 159 2.12 5.22 4.42
N ALA A 160 3.28 5.77 4.05
CA ALA A 160 3.58 7.19 4.24
C ALA A 160 2.63 8.12 3.48
N ARG A 161 2.06 7.66 2.36
CA ARG A 161 1.12 8.42 1.53
C ARG A 161 -0.36 8.09 1.80
N GLY A 162 -0.66 7.16 2.70
CA GLY A 162 -2.02 6.73 3.03
C GLY A 162 -2.70 5.84 1.97
N TYR A 163 -1.91 5.13 1.16
CA TYR A 163 -2.39 4.20 0.12
C TYR A 163 -2.15 2.72 0.47
N ASP A 164 -1.70 2.41 1.69
CA ASP A 164 -1.49 1.05 2.20
C ASP A 164 -2.78 0.23 2.28
N ASP A 165 -3.94 0.90 2.39
CA ASP A 165 -5.27 0.29 2.35
C ASP A 165 -5.87 0.24 0.94
N TYR A 166 -5.06 0.17 -0.12
CA TYR A 166 -5.53 -0.01 -1.49
C TYR A 166 -4.90 -1.23 -2.16
N VAL A 167 -5.71 -1.97 -2.92
CA VAL A 167 -5.27 -2.98 -3.86
C VAL A 167 -4.95 -2.31 -5.18
N ARG A 168 -3.78 -2.61 -5.75
CA ARG A 168 -3.35 -2.09 -7.04
C ARG A 168 -3.69 -3.03 -8.18
N LEU A 169 -4.24 -2.44 -9.23
CA LEU A 169 -4.50 -3.08 -10.51
C LEU A 169 -3.78 -2.33 -11.64
N SER A 170 -3.46 -3.07 -12.68
CA SER A 170 -2.86 -2.62 -13.93
C SER A 170 -3.89 -2.70 -15.06
N PHE A 171 -3.74 -1.85 -16.08
CA PHE A 171 -4.48 -1.96 -17.34
C PHE A 171 -3.87 -2.98 -18.32
N LEU A 172 -2.70 -3.54 -17.98
CA LEU A 172 -1.94 -4.48 -18.78
C LEU A 172 -1.73 -5.79 -18.02
N ASP A 173 -1.87 -6.91 -18.74
CA ASP A 173 -1.63 -8.25 -18.21
C ASP A 173 -0.13 -8.62 -18.13
N ASN A 174 0.67 -8.13 -19.07
CA ASN A 174 2.11 -8.35 -19.15
C ASN A 174 2.90 -7.19 -18.50
N HIS A 175 2.62 -6.91 -17.22
CA HIS A 175 3.14 -5.72 -16.55
C HIS A 175 4.68 -5.76 -16.37
N PRO A 176 5.44 -4.71 -16.75
CA PRO A 176 6.91 -4.73 -16.66
C PRO A 176 7.45 -5.02 -15.24
N MET A 177 6.76 -4.52 -14.20
CA MET A 177 7.17 -4.75 -12.80
C MET A 177 6.99 -6.21 -12.36
N MET A 178 6.19 -7.01 -13.07
CA MET A 178 6.05 -8.44 -12.81
C MET A 178 7.36 -9.18 -13.09
N TRP A 179 7.98 -8.92 -14.24
CA TRP A 179 9.26 -9.53 -14.60
C TRP A 179 10.41 -9.05 -13.72
N GLN A 180 10.38 -7.78 -13.32
CA GLN A 180 11.33 -7.25 -12.36
C GLN A 180 11.19 -7.95 -11.00
N ALA A 181 9.96 -8.15 -10.51
CA ALA A 181 9.71 -8.87 -9.27
C ALA A 181 10.16 -10.34 -9.35
N ALA A 182 9.88 -11.03 -10.45
CA ALA A 182 10.35 -12.40 -10.67
C ALA A 182 11.88 -12.49 -10.61
N LYS A 183 12.57 -11.54 -11.26
CA LYS A 183 14.04 -11.50 -11.29
C LYS A 183 14.67 -11.13 -9.96
N GLU A 184 14.14 -10.11 -9.28
CA GLU A 184 14.76 -9.55 -8.07
C GLU A 184 14.33 -10.27 -6.78
N ARG A 185 13.12 -10.83 -6.76
CA ARG A 185 12.50 -11.40 -5.55
C ARG A 185 12.18 -12.89 -5.69
N GLY A 186 12.38 -13.47 -6.86
CA GLY A 186 12.15 -14.90 -7.10
C GLY A 186 10.69 -15.32 -7.06
N ILE A 187 9.75 -14.38 -7.20
CA ILE A 187 8.33 -14.74 -7.28
C ILE A 187 8.06 -15.55 -8.53
N LYS A 188 7.07 -16.45 -8.46
CA LYS A 188 6.50 -17.15 -9.61
C LYS A 188 5.20 -16.46 -10.00
N PRO A 189 5.20 -15.68 -11.09
CA PRO A 189 4.06 -14.80 -11.35
C PRO A 189 2.78 -15.55 -11.68
N ALA A 190 1.69 -15.12 -11.04
CA ALA A 190 0.33 -15.42 -11.44
C ALA A 190 -0.40 -14.11 -11.72
N ILE A 191 -1.18 -14.10 -12.80
CA ILE A 191 -2.01 -12.97 -13.23
C ILE A 191 -3.46 -13.28 -12.89
N ILE A 192 -4.12 -12.34 -12.23
CA ILE A 192 -5.54 -12.37 -11.90
C ILE A 192 -6.24 -11.31 -12.74
N GLU A 193 -7.23 -11.73 -13.52
CA GLU A 193 -8.08 -10.85 -14.32
C GLU A 193 -9.24 -10.35 -13.47
N VAL A 194 -9.45 -9.03 -13.45
CA VAL A 194 -10.44 -8.34 -12.64
C VAL A 194 -11.40 -7.56 -13.54
N SER A 195 -12.69 -7.66 -13.24
CA SER A 195 -13.75 -6.92 -13.92
C SER A 195 -13.58 -5.42 -13.75
N THR A 196 -13.73 -4.67 -14.85
CA THR A 196 -13.72 -3.20 -14.84
C THR A 196 -14.87 -2.60 -14.02
N GLN A 197 -15.90 -3.37 -13.67
CA GLN A 197 -16.96 -2.94 -12.75
C GLN A 197 -16.42 -2.50 -11.37
N ILE A 198 -15.23 -2.95 -10.98
CA ILE A 198 -14.62 -2.53 -9.72
C ILE A 198 -14.39 -1.01 -9.64
N ILE A 199 -14.28 -0.32 -10.78
CA ILE A 199 -14.06 1.14 -10.83
C ILE A 199 -15.32 1.93 -10.51
N GLU A 200 -16.49 1.30 -10.50
CA GLU A 200 -17.76 1.95 -10.21
C GLU A 200 -17.83 2.42 -8.75
N TYR A 201 -16.93 1.97 -7.88
CA TYR A 201 -16.85 2.43 -6.51
C TYR A 201 -16.24 3.83 -6.42
N ALA A 202 -16.86 4.71 -5.63
CA ALA A 202 -16.49 6.12 -5.50
C ALA A 202 -15.10 6.34 -4.91
N ASP A 203 -14.61 5.39 -4.11
CA ASP A 203 -13.27 5.40 -3.53
C ASP A 203 -12.19 4.81 -4.45
N THR A 204 -12.52 4.43 -5.69
CA THR A 204 -11.50 3.99 -6.66
C THR A 204 -10.72 5.19 -7.20
N LEU A 205 -9.40 5.09 -7.16
CA LEU A 205 -8.47 6.13 -7.59
C LEU A 205 -7.64 5.67 -8.81
N PHE A 206 -7.09 6.64 -9.53
CA PHE A 206 -6.35 6.40 -10.77
C PHE A 206 -5.04 7.17 -10.80
N THR A 207 -4.05 6.57 -11.45
CA THR A 207 -2.76 7.21 -11.73
C THR A 207 -2.44 7.14 -13.22
N ILE A 208 -1.78 8.17 -13.74
CA ILE A 208 -1.33 8.23 -15.14
C ILE A 208 0.00 7.46 -15.33
N GLU A 209 0.74 7.29 -14.23
CA GLU A 209 2.02 6.58 -14.14
C GLU A 209 2.06 5.76 -12.85
N ASN A 210 3.17 5.10 -12.56
CA ASN A 210 3.35 4.32 -11.34
C ASN A 210 3.01 5.14 -10.08
N ALA A 211 2.09 4.67 -9.24
CA ALA A 211 1.63 5.43 -8.07
C ALA A 211 2.74 5.68 -7.03
N ALA A 212 3.79 4.83 -6.98
CA ALA A 212 4.91 4.98 -6.05
C ALA A 212 5.94 6.04 -6.49
N ARG A 213 5.82 6.59 -7.71
CA ARG A 213 6.73 7.65 -8.20
C ARG A 213 6.43 9.01 -7.53
N SER A 214 7.48 9.75 -7.20
CA SER A 214 7.36 11.10 -6.62
C SER A 214 6.64 12.06 -7.58
N GLY A 215 5.72 12.87 -7.05
CA GLY A 215 4.98 13.88 -7.81
C GLY A 215 3.80 13.35 -8.65
N VAL A 216 3.46 12.05 -8.55
CA VAL A 216 2.29 11.50 -9.26
C VAL A 216 1.00 11.84 -8.52
N ASN A 217 0.08 12.51 -9.23
CA ASN A 217 -1.28 12.75 -8.77
C ASN A 217 -2.08 11.45 -8.78
N ILE A 218 -2.82 11.22 -7.69
CA ILE A 218 -3.72 10.09 -7.49
C ILE A 218 -5.09 10.66 -7.22
N GLU A 219 -6.02 10.47 -8.16
CA GLU A 219 -7.32 11.13 -8.15
C GLU A 219 -8.41 10.16 -8.59
N GLY A 220 -9.62 10.32 -8.04
CA GLY A 220 -10.79 9.51 -8.37
C GLY A 220 -11.67 10.08 -9.48
N THR A 221 -11.21 11.07 -10.24
CA THR A 221 -12.03 11.82 -11.21
C THR A 221 -11.95 11.24 -12.62
N ILE A 222 -12.98 11.48 -13.44
CA ILE A 222 -12.96 11.05 -14.85
C ILE A 222 -11.89 11.81 -15.65
N GLU A 223 -11.56 13.02 -15.22
CA GLU A 223 -10.50 13.85 -15.79
C GLU A 223 -9.14 13.19 -15.65
N GLN A 224 -8.88 12.53 -14.52
CA GLN A 224 -7.67 11.75 -14.32
C GLN A 224 -7.60 10.56 -15.27
N VAL A 225 -8.71 9.84 -15.46
CA VAL A 225 -8.78 8.67 -16.36
C VAL A 225 -8.58 9.09 -17.81
N ARG A 226 -9.17 10.22 -18.24
CA ARG A 226 -9.02 10.77 -19.59
C ARG A 226 -7.58 11.15 -19.95
N ARG A 227 -6.71 11.33 -18.95
CA ARG A 227 -5.29 11.64 -19.15
C ARG A 227 -4.43 10.38 -19.27
N ILE A 228 -4.98 9.19 -19.04
CA ILE A 228 -4.26 7.93 -19.21
C ILE A 228 -4.00 7.71 -20.70
N ARG A 229 -2.74 7.46 -21.04
CA ARG A 229 -2.29 7.16 -22.40
C ARG A 229 -2.53 5.69 -22.74
N PHE A 230 -3.78 5.32 -22.98
CA PHE A 230 -4.17 3.94 -23.32
C PHE A 230 -3.48 3.41 -24.58
N ASP A 231 -3.11 4.28 -25.51
CA ASP A 231 -2.29 3.96 -26.68
C ASP A 231 -0.93 3.38 -26.31
N CYS A 232 -0.30 3.89 -25.24
CA CYS A 232 0.95 3.37 -24.71
C CYS A 232 0.79 2.04 -23.96
N ILE A 233 -0.43 1.69 -23.57
CA ILE A 233 -0.78 0.45 -22.86
C ILE A 233 -1.04 -0.66 -23.89
N SER A 234 -1.86 -0.39 -24.91
CA SER A 234 -2.20 -1.32 -25.98
C SER A 234 -1.00 -1.71 -26.85
N GLU A 235 -0.06 -0.79 -27.08
CA GLU A 235 1.10 -0.99 -27.94
C GLU A 235 2.41 -0.81 -27.16
N ILE A 236 3.46 -1.56 -27.51
CA ILE A 236 4.79 -1.35 -26.92
C ILE A 236 5.28 0.04 -27.36
N PRO A 237 5.52 0.99 -26.43
CA PRO A 237 5.91 2.34 -26.81
C PRO A 237 7.26 2.35 -27.52
N SER A 238 7.35 3.16 -28.57
CA SER A 238 8.56 3.33 -29.38
C SER A 238 9.66 4.11 -28.65
N THR A 239 9.29 4.92 -27.63
CA THR A 239 10.23 5.71 -26.84
C THR A 239 10.36 5.19 -25.41
N LEU A 240 11.53 5.39 -24.80
CA LEU A 240 11.77 5.03 -23.40
C LEU A 240 10.92 5.85 -22.43
N ASP A 241 10.66 7.12 -22.76
CA ASP A 241 9.89 8.03 -21.92
C ASP A 241 8.44 7.54 -21.79
N ASP A 242 7.82 7.12 -22.90
CA ASP A 242 6.42 6.66 -22.93
C ASP A 242 6.19 5.34 -22.16
N ARG A 243 7.25 4.58 -21.86
CA ARG A 243 7.13 3.34 -21.05
C ARG A 243 6.57 3.59 -19.65
N ARG A 244 6.72 4.80 -19.11
CA ARG A 244 6.15 5.17 -17.80
C ARG A 244 4.62 5.08 -17.76
N TYR A 245 3.96 5.34 -18.89
CA TYR A 245 2.51 5.32 -19.01
C TYR A 245 1.93 3.90 -18.99
N ARG A 246 2.76 2.88 -19.23
CA ARG A 246 2.38 1.47 -19.05
C ARG A 246 2.18 1.07 -17.58
N GLN A 247 2.61 1.93 -16.67
CA GLN A 247 2.49 1.72 -15.22
C GLN A 247 1.36 2.58 -14.63
N ALA A 248 0.42 3.06 -15.45
CA ALA A 248 -0.84 3.61 -14.95
C ALA A 248 -1.57 2.55 -14.11
N GLU A 249 -2.06 2.94 -12.94
CA GLU A 249 -2.68 2.02 -11.97
C GLU A 249 -4.12 2.44 -11.64
N VAL A 250 -4.91 1.44 -11.26
CA VAL A 250 -6.19 1.60 -10.59
C VAL A 250 -6.01 1.15 -9.14
N LEU A 251 -6.36 2.03 -8.19
CA LEU A 251 -6.28 1.75 -6.76
C LEU A 251 -7.70 1.53 -6.25
N VAL A 252 -7.98 0.30 -5.84
CA VAL A 252 -9.27 -0.11 -5.29
C VAL A 252 -9.13 -0.24 -3.79
N ARG A 253 -9.92 0.50 -3.01
CA ARG A 253 -9.77 0.50 -1.56
C ARG A 253 -10.02 -0.90 -0.97
N ARG A 254 -9.14 -1.32 -0.08
CA ARG A 254 -9.21 -2.48 0.83
C ARG A 254 -9.30 -3.87 0.22
N ALA A 255 -10.23 -4.11 -0.70
CA ALA A 255 -10.52 -5.46 -1.18
C ALA A 255 -11.04 -5.48 -2.62
N ILE A 256 -10.78 -6.60 -3.31
CA ILE A 256 -11.41 -6.99 -4.57
C ILE A 256 -12.09 -8.34 -4.32
N PRO A 257 -13.41 -8.35 -4.09
CA PRO A 257 -14.16 -9.57 -3.85
C PRO A 257 -14.07 -10.57 -5.02
N LEU A 258 -14.16 -11.87 -4.73
CA LEU A 258 -14.13 -12.94 -5.75
C LEU A 258 -15.10 -12.74 -6.91
N LYS A 259 -16.27 -12.11 -6.67
CA LYS A 259 -17.26 -11.83 -7.73
C LYS A 259 -16.72 -10.94 -8.87
N TYR A 260 -15.65 -10.20 -8.63
CA TYR A 260 -14.98 -9.39 -9.64
C TYR A 260 -13.78 -10.09 -10.29
N ILE A 261 -13.38 -11.28 -9.83
CA ILE A 261 -12.30 -12.05 -10.43
C ILE A 261 -12.87 -12.86 -11.60
N LEU A 262 -12.34 -12.59 -12.80
CA LEU A 262 -12.78 -13.20 -14.06
C LEU A 262 -11.97 -14.43 -14.43
N GLY A 263 -10.72 -14.53 -13.95
CA GLY A 263 -9.81 -15.62 -14.27
C GLY A 263 -8.48 -15.48 -13.55
N ILE A 264 -7.76 -16.59 -13.43
CA ILE A 264 -6.41 -16.67 -12.84
C ILE A 264 -5.56 -17.54 -13.76
N ARG A 265 -4.33 -17.10 -14.07
CA ARG A 265 -3.37 -17.88 -14.85
C ARG A 265 -1.95 -17.71 -14.30
N THR A 266 -1.20 -18.80 -14.27
CA THR A 266 0.24 -18.81 -13.94
C THR A 266 1.07 -18.52 -15.20
N VAL A 267 2.21 -17.85 -15.04
CA VAL A 267 3.10 -17.40 -16.13
C VAL A 267 4.36 -18.26 -16.21
#